data_AF-A0A8T6NG59-F1
#
_entry.id   AF-A0A8T6NG59-F1
#
_cell.length_a   1.000
_cell.length_b   1.000
_cell.length_c   1.000
_cell.angle_alpha   90.00
_cell.angle_beta   90.00
_cell.angle_gamma   90.00
#
_symmetry.space_group_name_H-M   'P 1'
#
loop_
_entity.id
_entity.type
_entity.pdbx_description
1 polymer ?
#
loop_
_entity_poly.entity_id
_entity_poly.type
_entity_poly.pdbx_seq_one_letter_code
_entity_poly.pdbx_strand_id
1 'polypeptide(L)'
;MASELLPSDSLMEVVLNIISVIILFGPAYLANTGAMLFGKWIPDILKFQSHKIDFGRNWYDGNRVLGDGKSWEGLFGGAVFSAVLTVLAHTLWGGRTTAEHRPLLDPVGILPSESFAYYEDPIVSAAIIGFTLGFSCMLGDSIGSFFKRRRGLKREGEISSRAPLLDTIPFALAIFACTALIFKDTIFFEETVRPYVIGLLILTPVMHRLTNILGFKLGLKSVPY
;
A
#
# COMPACT_ATOMS: atom_id res chain seq x y z
N MET A 1 -32.72 -1.33 -9.02
CA MET A 1 -31.39 -0.77 -9.28
C MET A 1 -30.53 -1.10 -8.07
N ALA A 2 -29.34 -1.66 -8.26
CA ALA A 2 -28.39 -1.76 -7.15
C ALA A 2 -28.11 -0.33 -6.66
N SER A 3 -28.20 -0.08 -5.35
CA SER A 3 -27.86 1.21 -4.77
C SER A 3 -26.41 1.53 -5.08
N GLU A 4 -26.14 2.74 -5.56
CA GLU A 4 -24.78 3.22 -5.80
C GLU A 4 -23.93 3.15 -4.51
N LEU A 5 -22.70 2.66 -4.60
CA LEU A 5 -21.86 2.46 -3.42
C LEU A 5 -21.21 3.77 -2.92
N LEU A 6 -20.81 4.63 -3.84
CA LEU A 6 -20.24 5.95 -3.58
C LEU A 6 -21.02 7.04 -4.35
N PRO A 7 -22.27 7.35 -3.97
CA PRO A 7 -23.01 8.47 -4.57
C PRO A 7 -22.25 9.78 -4.39
N SER A 8 -22.44 10.70 -5.32
CA SER A 8 -21.66 11.94 -5.43
C SER A 8 -22.50 13.17 -5.80
N ASP A 9 -23.75 13.22 -5.33
CA ASP A 9 -24.71 14.28 -5.64
C ASP A 9 -24.40 15.60 -4.92
N SER A 10 -23.55 15.56 -3.89
CA SER A 10 -23.12 16.75 -3.15
C SER A 10 -21.62 16.78 -2.86
N LEU A 11 -21.09 17.98 -2.57
CA LEU A 11 -19.69 18.16 -2.17
C LEU A 11 -19.34 17.32 -0.92
N MET A 12 -20.27 17.22 0.04
CA MET A 12 -20.05 16.42 1.25
C MET A 12 -19.85 14.95 0.91
N GLU A 13 -20.64 14.41 -0.03
CA GLU A 13 -20.49 13.04 -0.48
C GLU A 13 -19.17 12.80 -1.21
N VAL A 14 -18.74 13.75 -2.06
CA VAL A 14 -17.43 13.68 -2.72
C VAL A 14 -16.30 13.63 -1.69
N VAL A 15 -16.35 14.47 -0.64
CA VAL A 15 -15.36 14.44 0.45
C VAL A 15 -15.39 13.11 1.18
N LEU A 16 -16.59 12.59 1.49
CA LEU A 16 -16.75 11.31 2.15
C LEU A 16 -16.20 10.16 1.30
N ASN A 17 -16.36 10.20 -0.02
CA ASN A 17 -15.84 9.21 -0.95
C ASN A 17 -14.31 9.22 -1.03
N ILE A 18 -13.69 10.40 -1.01
CA ILE A 18 -12.23 10.54 -0.92
C ILE A 18 -11.71 9.85 0.35
N ILE A 19 -12.35 10.12 1.49
CA ILE A 19 -11.97 9.50 2.78
C ILE A 19 -12.20 7.98 2.72
N SER A 20 -13.31 7.54 2.14
CA SER A 20 -13.64 6.11 1.99
C SER A 20 -12.56 5.36 1.21
N VAL A 21 -12.11 5.92 0.08
CA VAL A 21 -11.06 5.28 -0.74
C VAL A 21 -9.69 5.33 -0.07
N ILE A 22 -9.35 6.40 0.66
CA ILE A 22 -8.14 6.44 1.49
C ILE A 22 -8.15 5.31 2.52
N ILE A 23 -9.29 5.08 3.19
CA ILE A 23 -9.44 4.04 4.20
C ILE A 23 -9.42 2.64 3.55
N LEU A 24 -10.14 2.45 2.45
CA LEU A 24 -10.23 1.19 1.71
C LEU A 24 -8.86 0.69 1.25
N PHE A 25 -8.02 1.58 0.71
CA PHE A 25 -6.65 1.27 0.28
C PHE A 25 -5.59 1.42 1.39
N GLY A 26 -6.00 1.94 2.55
CA GLY A 26 -5.14 2.25 3.69
C GLY A 26 -4.23 1.09 4.12
N PRO A 27 -4.75 -0.14 4.35
CA PRO A 27 -3.92 -1.29 4.70
C PRO A 27 -2.77 -1.56 3.72
N ALA A 28 -3.04 -1.51 2.41
CA ALA A 28 -2.05 -1.73 1.37
C ALA A 28 -1.03 -0.58 1.28
N TYR A 29 -1.48 0.67 1.44
CA TYR A 29 -0.58 1.83 1.51
C TYR A 29 0.36 1.76 2.73
N LEU A 30 -0.14 1.23 3.86
CA LEU A 30 0.62 1.02 5.09
C LEU A 30 1.58 -0.18 5.01
N ALA A 31 1.57 -0.98 3.94
CA ALA A 31 2.56 -2.04 3.72
C ALA A 31 4.00 -1.51 3.74
N ASN A 32 4.24 -0.26 3.30
CA ASN A 32 5.57 0.37 3.34
C ASN A 32 6.05 0.58 4.80
N THR A 33 5.13 0.87 5.71
CA THR A 33 5.42 0.93 7.15
C THR A 33 5.76 -0.45 7.68
N GLY A 34 5.04 -1.49 7.24
CA GLY A 34 5.38 -2.88 7.52
C GLY A 34 6.78 -3.26 7.02
N ALA A 35 7.15 -2.87 5.79
CA ALA A 35 8.49 -3.14 5.27
C ALA A 35 9.60 -2.47 6.08
N MET A 36 9.37 -1.26 6.59
CA MET A 36 10.29 -0.61 7.53
C MET A 36 10.41 -1.38 8.85
N LEU A 37 9.26 -1.85 9.37
CA LEU A 37 9.19 -2.59 10.62
C LEU A 37 9.98 -3.90 10.53
N PHE A 38 9.68 -4.74 9.53
CA PHE A 38 10.26 -6.07 9.37
C PHE A 38 11.62 -6.07 8.67
N GLY A 39 11.88 -5.12 7.77
CA GLY A 39 13.12 -5.02 7.00
C GLY A 39 14.21 -4.14 7.63
N LYS A 40 13.90 -3.42 8.72
CA LYS A 40 14.89 -2.59 9.44
C LYS A 40 14.71 -2.64 10.96
N TRP A 41 13.57 -2.21 11.50
CA TRP A 41 13.45 -1.96 12.94
C TRP A 41 13.57 -3.23 13.80
N ILE A 42 12.84 -4.29 13.44
CA ILE A 42 12.95 -5.60 14.11
C ILE A 42 14.36 -6.18 13.96
N PRO A 43 14.98 -6.22 12.76
CA PRO A 43 16.38 -6.61 12.58
C PRO A 43 17.37 -5.83 13.47
N ASP A 44 17.22 -4.50 13.55
CA ASP A 44 18.08 -3.64 14.37
C ASP A 44 17.95 -3.97 15.86
N ILE A 45 16.72 -4.19 16.36
CA ILE A 45 16.44 -4.57 17.76
C ILE A 45 17.00 -5.96 18.07
N LEU A 46 16.76 -6.93 17.19
CA LEU A 46 17.16 -8.33 17.37
C LEU A 46 18.59 -8.62 16.91
N LYS A 47 19.31 -7.59 16.44
CA LYS A 47 20.72 -7.65 16.01
C LYS A 47 21.01 -8.70 14.93
N PHE A 48 20.12 -8.84 13.95
CA PHE A 48 20.38 -9.64 12.76
C PHE A 48 20.32 -8.77 11.50
N GLN A 49 20.94 -9.23 10.41
CA GLN A 49 20.93 -8.51 9.14
C GLN A 49 19.80 -9.02 8.25
N SER A 50 19.02 -8.10 7.68
CA SER A 50 18.03 -8.44 6.66
C SER A 50 18.68 -8.82 5.34
N HIS A 51 18.15 -9.85 4.70
CA HIS A 51 18.63 -10.36 3.42
C HIS A 51 18.22 -9.42 2.28
N LYS A 52 19.20 -8.74 1.67
CA LYS A 52 18.96 -7.82 0.57
C LYS A 52 18.56 -8.58 -0.69
N ILE A 53 17.50 -8.14 -1.35
CA ILE A 53 16.93 -8.84 -2.52
C ILE A 53 17.95 -8.92 -3.67
N ASP A 54 18.78 -7.89 -3.84
CA ASP A 54 19.79 -7.85 -4.89
C ASP A 54 21.15 -8.47 -4.51
N PHE A 55 21.31 -8.99 -3.29
CA PHE A 55 22.56 -9.54 -2.77
C PHE A 55 23.78 -8.61 -2.92
N GLY A 56 23.58 -7.29 -2.94
CA GLY A 56 24.69 -6.34 -3.14
C GLY A 56 25.12 -6.16 -4.59
N ARG A 57 24.44 -6.80 -5.55
CA ARG A 57 24.86 -6.81 -6.97
C ARG A 57 24.61 -5.47 -7.65
N ASN A 58 25.50 -5.16 -8.58
CA ASN A 58 25.34 -4.04 -9.51
C ASN A 58 24.73 -4.52 -10.83
N TRP A 59 24.03 -3.62 -11.50
CA TRP A 59 23.55 -3.79 -12.86
C TRP A 59 24.65 -3.37 -13.85
N TYR A 60 24.40 -3.51 -15.17
CA TYR A 60 25.41 -3.19 -16.20
C TYR A 60 25.85 -1.72 -16.19
N ASP A 61 25.05 -0.84 -15.60
CA ASP A 61 25.33 0.61 -15.49
C ASP A 61 26.21 0.95 -14.28
N GLY A 62 26.68 -0.04 -13.53
CA GLY A 62 27.52 0.12 -12.34
C GLY A 62 26.76 0.53 -11.07
N ASN A 63 25.46 0.79 -11.15
CA ASN A 63 24.62 1.06 -9.98
C ASN A 63 24.03 -0.24 -9.42
N ARG A 64 23.75 -0.29 -8.12
CA ARG A 64 23.03 -1.42 -7.47
C ARG A 64 21.75 -1.79 -8.21
N VAL A 65 21.32 -3.06 -8.18
CA VAL A 65 20.05 -3.43 -8.83
C VAL A 65 18.87 -2.76 -8.13
N LEU A 66 18.81 -2.85 -6.79
CA LEU A 66 17.73 -2.27 -5.96
C LEU A 66 18.27 -1.37 -4.84
N GLY A 67 19.40 -1.73 -4.23
CA GLY A 67 19.99 -1.05 -3.07
C GLY A 67 19.51 -1.62 -1.72
N ASP A 68 20.16 -1.21 -0.63
CA ASP A 68 20.04 -1.82 0.71
C ASP A 68 18.66 -1.64 1.36
N GLY A 69 17.84 -0.74 0.80
CA GLY A 69 16.48 -0.50 1.25
C GLY A 69 15.47 -1.58 0.84
N LYS A 70 15.88 -2.60 0.06
CA LYS A 70 15.00 -3.70 -0.38
C LYS A 70 15.49 -5.04 0.16
N SER A 71 14.75 -5.59 1.11
CA SER A 71 15.02 -6.89 1.72
C SER A 71 13.83 -7.84 1.60
N TRP A 72 14.09 -9.15 1.70
CA TRP A 72 13.05 -10.17 1.69
C TRP A 72 12.10 -10.05 2.89
N GLU A 73 12.66 -9.74 4.06
CA GLU A 73 11.89 -9.50 5.29
C GLU A 73 10.99 -8.26 5.14
N GLY A 74 11.48 -7.22 4.46
CA GLY A 74 10.66 -6.05 4.15
C GLY A 74 9.54 -6.36 3.15
N LEU A 75 9.84 -7.09 2.08
CA LEU A 75 8.88 -7.48 1.03
C LEU A 75 7.71 -8.28 1.62
N PHE A 76 8.02 -9.40 2.29
CA PHE A 76 6.99 -10.27 2.86
C PHE A 76 6.40 -9.71 4.15
N GLY A 77 7.20 -9.07 4.99
CA GLY A 77 6.71 -8.43 6.21
C GLY A 77 5.75 -7.28 5.93
N GLY A 78 5.98 -6.50 4.87
CA GLY A 78 5.04 -5.48 4.41
C GLY A 78 3.69 -6.07 3.95
N ALA A 79 3.74 -7.16 3.19
CA ALA A 79 2.54 -7.88 2.75
C ALA A 79 1.75 -8.46 3.93
N VAL A 80 2.42 -9.14 4.87
CA VAL A 80 1.82 -9.69 6.09
C VAL A 80 1.24 -8.58 6.96
N PHE A 81 1.95 -7.46 7.11
CA PHE A 81 1.44 -6.32 7.86
C PHE A 81 0.13 -5.76 7.27
N SER A 82 0.08 -5.61 5.94
CA SER A 82 -1.15 -5.23 5.24
C SER A 82 -2.27 -6.25 5.45
N ALA A 83 -1.97 -7.55 5.38
CA ALA A 83 -2.94 -8.62 5.68
C ALA A 83 -3.54 -8.48 7.09
N VAL A 84 -2.68 -8.29 8.11
CA VAL A 84 -3.11 -8.08 9.50
C VAL A 84 -3.99 -6.82 9.62
N LEU A 85 -3.61 -5.73 8.95
CA LEU A 85 -4.41 -4.50 8.95
C LEU A 85 -5.77 -4.68 8.27
N THR A 86 -5.85 -5.43 7.17
CA THR A 86 -7.13 -5.72 6.49
C THR A 86 -8.01 -6.63 7.34
N VAL A 87 -7.45 -7.63 8.03
CA VAL A 87 -8.18 -8.45 9.01
C VAL A 87 -8.71 -7.60 10.17
N LEU A 88 -7.88 -6.71 10.71
CA LEU A 88 -8.30 -5.79 11.76
C LEU A 88 -9.39 -4.84 11.27
N ALA A 89 -9.25 -4.30 10.06
CA ALA A 89 -10.24 -3.44 9.45
C ALA A 89 -11.58 -4.17 9.28
N HIS A 90 -11.59 -5.38 8.72
CA HIS A 90 -12.77 -6.21 8.59
C HIS A 90 -13.47 -6.46 9.93
N THR A 91 -12.71 -6.86 10.97
CA THR A 91 -13.28 -7.13 12.29
C THR A 91 -13.87 -5.89 12.97
N LEU A 92 -13.26 -4.71 12.78
CA LEU A 92 -13.77 -3.43 13.31
C LEU A 92 -14.92 -2.85 12.49
N TRP A 93 -14.95 -3.12 11.18
CA TRP A 93 -15.98 -2.62 10.28
C TRP A 93 -17.24 -3.45 10.32
N GLY A 94 -17.14 -4.75 10.59
CA GLY A 94 -18.27 -5.59 10.99
C GLY A 94 -19.36 -5.70 9.92
N GLY A 95 -18.99 -5.90 8.65
CA GLY A 95 -19.96 -6.10 7.58
C GLY A 95 -20.68 -4.83 7.12
N ARG A 96 -20.07 -3.65 7.30
CA ARG A 96 -20.54 -2.37 6.77
C ARG A 96 -20.40 -2.30 5.25
N THR A 97 -21.47 -2.62 4.52
CA THR A 97 -21.40 -2.89 3.06
C THR A 97 -22.14 -1.90 2.17
N THR A 98 -22.89 -0.96 2.74
CA THR A 98 -23.75 -0.02 2.00
C THR A 98 -23.21 1.41 2.06
N ALA A 99 -23.66 2.26 1.14
CA ALA A 99 -23.25 3.68 1.05
C ALA A 99 -23.47 4.49 2.34
N GLU A 100 -24.43 4.11 3.18
CA GLU A 100 -24.70 4.76 4.47
C GLU A 100 -23.59 4.53 5.51
N HIS A 101 -22.78 3.49 5.33
CA HIS A 101 -21.70 3.15 6.25
C HIS A 101 -20.36 3.79 5.90
N ARG A 102 -20.32 4.62 4.85
CA ARG A 102 -19.12 5.41 4.52
C ARG A 102 -18.70 6.27 5.73
N PRO A 103 -17.39 6.41 6.00
CA PRO A 103 -16.29 5.99 5.14
C PRO A 103 -15.74 4.59 5.44
N LEU A 104 -16.35 3.85 6.37
CA LEU A 104 -15.86 2.56 6.86
C LEU A 104 -16.55 1.41 6.12
N LEU A 105 -16.24 1.27 4.83
CA LEU A 105 -16.77 0.19 3.99
C LEU A 105 -15.92 -1.08 4.15
N ASP A 106 -16.59 -2.19 4.44
CA ASP A 106 -15.99 -3.51 4.58
C ASP A 106 -15.94 -4.23 3.23
N PRO A 107 -14.77 -4.35 2.58
CA PRO A 107 -14.67 -4.97 1.26
C PRO A 107 -14.96 -6.48 1.28
N VAL A 108 -14.82 -7.13 2.43
CA VAL A 108 -15.03 -8.59 2.55
C VAL A 108 -16.52 -8.92 2.52
N GLY A 109 -17.35 -8.05 3.11
CA GLY A 109 -18.81 -8.27 3.19
C GLY A 109 -19.54 -8.19 1.84
N ILE A 110 -18.92 -7.60 0.82
CA ILE A 110 -19.43 -7.51 -0.57
C ILE A 110 -18.52 -8.23 -1.56
N LEU A 111 -17.63 -9.10 -1.09
CA LEU A 111 -16.72 -9.83 -1.95
C LEU A 111 -17.53 -10.82 -2.81
N PRO A 112 -17.43 -10.77 -4.16
CA PRO A 112 -18.10 -11.74 -5.01
C PRO A 112 -17.56 -13.15 -4.77
N SER A 113 -18.44 -14.16 -4.79
CA SER A 113 -18.08 -15.57 -4.60
C SER A 113 -17.09 -16.11 -5.64
N GLU A 114 -17.08 -15.51 -6.84
CA GLU A 114 -16.16 -15.86 -7.93
C GLU A 114 -14.77 -15.23 -7.78
N SER A 115 -14.59 -14.33 -6.80
CA SER A 115 -13.28 -13.71 -6.55
C SER A 115 -12.28 -14.77 -6.09
N PHE A 116 -11.05 -14.74 -6.60
CA PHE A 116 -9.96 -15.61 -6.12
C PHE A 116 -9.67 -15.45 -4.61
N ALA A 117 -10.06 -14.30 -4.04
CA ALA A 117 -9.88 -13.97 -2.65
C ALA A 117 -11.07 -14.39 -1.77
N TYR A 118 -12.13 -14.95 -2.34
CA TYR A 118 -13.30 -15.40 -1.61
C TYR A 118 -13.06 -16.79 -1.00
N TYR A 119 -13.25 -16.87 0.32
CA TYR A 119 -13.22 -18.10 1.10
C TYR A 119 -14.36 -18.08 2.11
N GLU A 120 -14.83 -19.27 2.52
CA GLU A 120 -15.93 -19.41 3.49
C GLU A 120 -15.63 -18.70 4.82
N ASP A 121 -14.34 -18.67 5.23
CA ASP A 121 -13.90 -17.87 6.37
C ASP A 121 -13.58 -16.42 5.92
N PRO A 122 -14.34 -15.42 6.41
CA PRO A 122 -14.10 -14.00 6.08
C PRO A 122 -12.72 -13.50 6.52
N ILE A 123 -12.14 -14.07 7.57
CA ILE A 123 -10.80 -13.70 8.05
C ILE A 123 -9.74 -14.13 7.03
N VAL A 124 -9.91 -15.30 6.42
CA VAL A 124 -9.03 -15.79 5.35
C VAL A 124 -9.16 -14.88 4.12
N SER A 125 -10.40 -14.51 3.75
CA SER A 125 -10.65 -13.58 2.64
C SER A 125 -9.98 -12.22 2.88
N ALA A 126 -10.15 -11.65 4.08
CA ALA A 126 -9.50 -10.40 4.48
C ALA A 126 -7.97 -10.49 4.42
N ALA A 127 -7.40 -11.59 4.93
CA ALA A 127 -5.96 -11.81 4.91
C ALA A 127 -5.41 -11.91 3.48
N ILE A 128 -6.11 -12.61 2.58
CA ILE A 128 -5.69 -12.76 1.17
C ILE A 128 -5.77 -11.43 0.42
N ILE A 129 -6.84 -10.65 0.62
CA ILE A 129 -6.95 -9.29 0.07
C ILE A 129 -5.77 -8.43 0.53
N GLY A 130 -5.58 -8.34 1.85
CA GLY A 130 -4.54 -7.48 2.42
C GLY A 130 -3.14 -7.93 2.05
N PHE A 131 -2.87 -9.24 2.03
CA PHE A 131 -1.57 -9.79 1.61
C PHE A 131 -1.29 -9.49 0.13
N THR A 132 -2.27 -9.72 -0.76
CA THR A 132 -2.07 -9.54 -2.20
C THR A 132 -1.84 -8.08 -2.56
N LEU A 133 -2.66 -7.16 -2.03
CA LEU A 133 -2.49 -5.72 -2.27
C LEU A 133 -1.23 -5.18 -1.60
N GLY A 134 -0.90 -5.65 -0.39
CA GLY A 134 0.33 -5.28 0.30
C GLY A 134 1.59 -5.78 -0.41
N PHE A 135 1.57 -7.01 -0.91
CA PHE A 135 2.66 -7.56 -1.72
C PHE A 135 2.84 -6.78 -3.02
N SER A 136 1.73 -6.45 -3.71
CA SER A 136 1.76 -5.59 -4.90
C SER A 136 2.38 -4.21 -4.60
N CYS A 137 2.01 -3.59 -3.48
CA CYS A 137 2.61 -2.35 -3.01
C CYS A 137 4.14 -2.48 -2.90
N MET A 138 4.65 -3.56 -2.29
CA MET A 138 6.08 -3.77 -2.10
C MET A 138 6.82 -4.10 -3.42
N LEU A 139 6.16 -4.79 -4.36
CA LEU A 139 6.68 -4.97 -5.71
C LEU A 139 6.81 -3.64 -6.44
N GLY A 140 5.78 -2.79 -6.38
CA GLY A 140 5.81 -1.45 -6.98
C GLY A 140 6.91 -0.56 -6.39
N ASP A 141 7.09 -0.56 -5.07
CA ASP A 141 8.17 0.16 -4.38
C ASP A 141 9.57 -0.39 -4.78
N SER A 142 9.69 -1.70 -5.01
CA SER A 142 10.91 -2.33 -5.55
C SER A 142 11.19 -1.90 -6.99
N ILE A 143 10.16 -1.86 -7.85
CA ILE A 143 10.25 -1.34 -9.22
C ILE A 143 10.68 0.14 -9.21
N GLY A 144 10.06 0.96 -8.34
CA GLY A 144 10.47 2.35 -8.15
C GLY A 144 11.92 2.48 -7.75
N SER A 145 12.40 1.58 -6.89
CA SER A 145 13.80 1.56 -6.48
C SER A 145 14.76 1.12 -7.59
N PHE A 146 14.38 0.13 -8.41
CA PHE A 146 15.12 -0.22 -9.61
C PHE A 146 15.32 1.01 -10.51
N PHE A 147 14.23 1.75 -10.84
CA PHE A 147 14.34 2.95 -11.67
C PHE A 147 15.14 4.08 -11.01
N LYS A 148 15.07 4.23 -9.68
CA LYS A 148 15.95 5.17 -8.96
C LYS A 148 17.42 4.80 -9.15
N ARG A 149 17.80 3.52 -9.06
CA ARG A 149 19.18 3.07 -9.28
C ARG A 149 19.65 3.32 -10.72
N ARG A 150 18.79 3.09 -11.72
CA ARG A 150 19.10 3.38 -13.13
C ARG A 150 19.37 4.87 -13.40
N ARG A 151 18.90 5.76 -12.52
CA ARG A 151 19.17 7.22 -12.57
C ARG A 151 20.37 7.64 -11.70
N GLY A 152 21.16 6.70 -11.20
CA GLY A 152 22.33 6.97 -10.34
C GLY A 152 21.98 7.43 -8.91
N LEU A 153 20.70 7.41 -8.52
CA LEU A 153 20.29 7.78 -7.16
C LEU A 153 20.67 6.65 -6.21
N LYS A 154 21.49 6.89 -5.19
CA LYS A 154 22.05 5.83 -4.34
C LYS A 154 21.16 5.48 -3.14
N ARG A 155 21.24 4.23 -2.69
CA ARG A 155 20.64 3.73 -1.43
C ARG A 155 21.50 2.62 -0.85
N GLU A 156 22.60 3.01 -0.21
CA GLU A 156 23.68 2.11 0.22
C GLU A 156 24.27 2.60 1.55
N GLY A 157 24.25 1.76 2.57
CA GLY A 157 24.58 2.17 3.94
C GLY A 157 23.77 3.38 4.40
N GLU A 158 24.49 4.41 4.89
CA GLU A 158 23.90 5.68 5.34
C GLU A 158 23.47 6.61 4.19
N ILE A 159 23.86 6.30 2.95
CA ILE A 159 23.55 7.16 1.80
C ILE A 159 22.13 6.86 1.33
N SER A 160 21.31 7.91 1.21
CA SER A 160 19.97 7.84 0.64
C SER A 160 19.65 9.07 -0.20
N SER A 161 19.50 8.88 -1.51
CA SER A 161 18.99 9.92 -2.42
C SER A 161 17.47 10.05 -2.31
N ARG A 162 16.94 11.27 -2.50
CA ARG A 162 15.50 11.56 -2.53
C ARG A 162 14.97 11.53 -3.96
N ALA A 163 13.76 11.01 -4.16
CA ALA A 163 13.06 11.10 -5.44
C ALA A 163 11.54 11.13 -5.23
N PRO A 164 10.95 12.29 -4.89
CA PRO A 164 9.58 12.38 -4.37
C PRO A 164 8.52 11.61 -5.17
N LEU A 165 8.56 11.67 -6.50
CA LEU A 165 7.62 10.95 -7.37
C LEU A 165 7.91 9.45 -7.45
N LEU A 166 9.19 9.04 -7.53
CA LEU A 166 9.57 7.62 -7.55
C LEU A 166 9.46 6.95 -6.18
N ASP A 167 9.37 7.75 -5.11
CA ASP A 167 9.13 7.29 -3.75
C ASP A 167 7.63 7.06 -3.47
N THR A 168 6.73 7.51 -4.36
CA THR A 168 5.28 7.54 -4.10
C THR A 168 4.42 6.89 -5.18
N ILE A 169 4.68 7.20 -6.44
CA ILE A 169 3.84 6.76 -7.56
C ILE A 169 3.99 5.25 -7.87
N PRO A 170 5.21 4.64 -7.87
CA PRO A 170 5.35 3.24 -8.27
C PRO A 170 4.58 2.23 -7.42
N PHE A 171 4.55 2.41 -6.10
CA PHE A 171 3.80 1.50 -5.23
C PHE A 171 2.29 1.65 -5.44
N ALA A 172 1.79 2.89 -5.57
CA ALA A 172 0.37 3.16 -5.80
C ALA A 172 -0.09 2.60 -7.14
N LEU A 173 0.70 2.79 -8.20
CA LEU A 173 0.43 2.21 -9.51
C LEU A 173 0.39 0.68 -9.47
N ALA A 174 1.28 0.03 -8.73
CA ALA A 174 1.26 -1.43 -8.60
C ALA A 174 0.00 -1.92 -7.87
N ILE A 175 -0.43 -1.24 -6.80
CA ILE A 175 -1.69 -1.55 -6.12
C ILE A 175 -2.86 -1.44 -7.12
N PHE A 176 -2.96 -0.35 -7.87
CA PHE A 176 -4.08 -0.14 -8.81
C PHE A 176 -4.03 -1.05 -10.03
N ALA A 177 -2.83 -1.40 -10.50
CA ALA A 177 -2.68 -2.43 -11.53
C ALA A 177 -3.15 -3.79 -11.01
N CYS A 178 -2.80 -4.15 -9.77
CA CYS A 178 -3.27 -5.38 -9.14
C CYS A 178 -4.79 -5.38 -8.96
N THR A 179 -5.41 -4.26 -8.61
CA THR A 179 -6.87 -4.21 -8.51
C THR A 179 -7.54 -4.36 -9.88
N ALA A 180 -7.04 -3.70 -10.90
CA ALA A 180 -7.55 -3.82 -12.27
C ALA A 180 -7.39 -5.23 -12.87
N LEU A 181 -6.36 -5.98 -12.47
CA LEU A 181 -6.05 -7.30 -13.01
C LEU A 181 -6.71 -8.44 -12.22
N ILE A 182 -6.69 -8.36 -10.89
CA ILE A 182 -7.03 -9.49 -10.01
C ILE A 182 -8.31 -9.23 -9.19
N PHE A 183 -8.61 -7.97 -8.87
CA PHE A 183 -9.78 -7.57 -8.08
C PHE A 183 -10.82 -6.79 -8.92
N LYS A 184 -10.83 -7.00 -10.24
CA LYS A 184 -11.63 -6.22 -11.20
C LYS A 184 -13.14 -6.27 -10.94
N ASP A 185 -13.63 -7.37 -10.37
CA ASP A 185 -15.05 -7.61 -10.12
C ASP A 185 -15.45 -7.24 -8.66
N THR A 186 -14.54 -6.65 -7.88
CA THR A 186 -14.75 -6.29 -6.47
C THR A 186 -14.90 -4.77 -6.30
N ILE A 187 -15.24 -4.34 -5.07
CA ILE A 187 -15.25 -2.91 -4.69
C ILE A 187 -13.99 -2.15 -5.11
N PHE A 188 -12.81 -2.77 -5.08
CA PHE A 188 -11.55 -2.09 -5.38
C PHE A 188 -11.43 -1.58 -6.83
N PHE A 189 -12.31 -2.04 -7.73
CA PHE A 189 -12.34 -1.63 -9.13
C PHE A 189 -13.75 -1.27 -9.63
N GLU A 190 -14.69 -1.08 -8.70
CA GLU A 190 -16.08 -0.74 -8.98
C GLU A 190 -16.20 0.67 -9.60
N GLU A 191 -17.21 0.90 -10.44
CA GLU A 191 -17.29 2.08 -11.30
C GLU A 191 -17.33 3.39 -10.50
N THR A 192 -18.05 3.41 -9.39
CA THR A 192 -18.19 4.59 -8.52
C THR A 192 -16.92 4.83 -7.69
N VAL A 193 -16.10 3.79 -7.47
CA VAL A 193 -14.81 3.86 -6.76
C VAL A 193 -13.67 4.37 -7.65
N ARG A 194 -13.64 3.99 -8.94
CA ARG A 194 -12.52 4.29 -9.87
C ARG A 194 -12.12 5.78 -9.95
N PRO A 195 -13.03 6.77 -10.03
CA PRO A 195 -12.64 8.19 -10.08
C PRO A 195 -11.83 8.62 -8.85
N TYR A 196 -12.20 8.12 -7.67
CA TYR A 196 -11.52 8.43 -6.41
C TYR A 196 -10.18 7.70 -6.28
N VAL A 197 -10.04 6.52 -6.88
CA VAL A 197 -8.74 5.81 -6.99
C VAL A 197 -7.76 6.62 -7.85
N ILE A 198 -8.22 7.18 -8.97
CA ILE A 198 -7.41 8.09 -9.80
C ILE A 198 -7.06 9.34 -9.00
N GLY A 199 -8.01 9.91 -8.27
CA GLY A 199 -7.77 11.03 -7.35
C GLY A 199 -6.73 10.69 -6.27
N LEU A 200 -6.78 9.47 -5.72
CA LEU A 200 -5.83 8.98 -4.73
C LEU A 200 -4.40 8.91 -5.30
N LEU A 201 -4.22 8.55 -6.59
CA LEU A 201 -2.90 8.58 -7.24
C LEU A 201 -2.28 9.99 -7.20
N ILE A 202 -3.10 11.01 -7.49
CA ILE A 202 -2.69 12.43 -7.47
C ILE A 202 -2.43 12.90 -6.03
N LEU A 203 -3.23 12.41 -5.08
CA LEU A 203 -3.11 12.76 -3.66
C LEU A 203 -1.94 12.06 -2.96
N THR A 204 -1.46 10.93 -3.50
CA THR A 204 -0.43 10.09 -2.87
C THR A 204 0.87 10.85 -2.55
N PRO A 205 1.46 11.67 -3.44
CA PRO A 205 2.64 12.47 -3.09
C PRO A 205 2.40 13.44 -1.94
N VAL A 206 1.20 14.02 -1.86
CA VAL A 206 0.81 14.95 -0.79
C VAL A 206 0.66 14.20 0.53
N MET A 207 -0.06 13.08 0.54
CA MET A 207 -0.24 12.23 1.73
C MET A 207 1.09 11.71 2.27
N HIS A 208 1.99 11.28 1.39
CA HIS A 208 3.32 10.81 1.78
C HIS A 208 4.12 11.93 2.47
N ARG A 209 4.11 13.14 1.89
CA ARG A 209 4.78 14.30 2.50
C ARG A 209 4.19 14.64 3.87
N LEU A 210 2.86 14.66 4.00
CA LEU A 210 2.20 14.92 5.29
C LEU A 210 2.59 13.88 6.33
N THR A 211 2.59 12.60 5.96
CA THR A 211 2.98 11.50 6.86
C THR A 211 4.44 11.61 7.29
N ASN A 212 5.35 12.03 6.39
CA ASN A 212 6.76 12.24 6.72
C ASN A 212 6.95 13.42 7.67
N ILE A 213 6.23 14.52 7.47
CA ILE A 213 6.26 15.69 8.38
C ILE A 213 5.75 15.29 9.77
N LEU A 214 4.64 14.54 9.85
CA LEU A 214 4.09 14.05 11.11
C LEU A 214 5.07 13.11 11.82
N GLY A 215 5.63 12.14 11.09
CA GLY A 215 6.64 11.23 11.62
C GLY A 215 7.88 11.95 12.16
N PHE A 216 8.34 13.02 11.49
CA PHE A 216 9.43 13.85 11.98
C PHE A 216 9.06 14.62 13.25
N LYS A 217 7.88 15.24 13.29
CA LYS A 217 7.39 15.97 14.48
C LYS A 217 7.22 15.08 15.71
N LEU A 218 6.87 13.80 15.49
CA LEU A 218 6.73 12.80 16.55
C LEU A 218 8.06 12.11 16.91
N GLY A 219 9.18 12.50 16.28
CA GLY A 219 10.50 11.89 16.53
C GLY A 219 10.68 10.48 15.94
N LEU A 220 9.73 10.01 15.11
CA LEU A 220 9.76 8.70 14.47
C LEU A 220 10.62 8.68 13.19
N LYS A 221 10.84 9.85 12.58
CA LYS A 221 11.74 10.03 11.42
C LYS A 221 12.81 11.05 11.74
N SER A 222 14.02 10.83 11.20
CA SER A 222 15.13 11.78 11.30
C SER A 222 14.97 13.00 10.38
N VAL A 223 14.08 12.93 9.38
CA VAL A 223 13.87 13.98 8.38
C VAL A 223 12.40 14.13 7.97
N PRO A 224 11.95 15.34 7.57
CA PRO A 224 10.53 15.65 7.35
C PRO A 224 10.01 15.41 5.92
N TYR A 225 10.80 14.79 5.04
CA TYR A 225 10.48 14.62 3.62
C TYR A 225 10.46 13.15 3.22
#